data_AF-A0AAE8QR16-F1
#
_entry.id   AF-A0AAE8QR16-F1
#
_cell.length_a   1.000
_cell.length_b   1.000
_cell.length_c   1.000
_cell.angle_alpha   90.00
_cell.angle_beta   90.00
_cell.angle_gamma   90.00
#
_symmetry.space_group_name_H-M   'P 1'
#
loop_
_entity.id
_entity.type
_entity.pdbx_description
1 polymer ?
#
loop_
_entity_poly.entity_id
_entity_poly.type
_entity_poly.pdbx_seq_one_letter_code
_entity_poly.pdbx_strand_id
1 'polypeptide(L)'
;MKSANKVYVLLLIVVFSFSITVYAEENKEGILVYHVKYDYEAINKFLGMTVQEYDQEWRKGLSIAEMAEKKGIARREVEGYFYQFHYEEMQKWRKKGVMTEKHYFHLVYGLADEIEEFIDRNPNR
;
A
#
# COMPACT_ATOMS: atom_id res chain seq x y z
N MET A 1 50.55 30.28 12.84
CA MET A 1 50.99 29.17 11.96
C MET A 1 50.11 27.95 12.23
N LYS A 2 49.42 27.47 11.19
CA LYS A 2 48.78 26.16 10.97
C LYS A 2 48.57 25.22 12.16
N SER A 3 47.31 24.85 12.40
CA SER A 3 46.86 23.51 11.98
C SER A 3 45.37 23.54 11.65
N ALA A 4 45.06 23.03 10.47
CA ALA A 4 43.71 22.93 9.93
C ALA A 4 43.17 21.56 10.31
N ASN A 5 42.17 21.52 11.18
CA ASN A 5 41.33 20.33 11.35
C ASN A 5 40.05 20.56 10.54
N LYS A 6 40.11 20.21 9.26
CA LYS A 6 38.92 20.00 8.43
C LYS A 6 38.21 18.76 8.96
N VAL A 7 37.29 18.96 9.91
CA VAL A 7 36.33 17.95 10.31
C VAL A 7 35.27 17.88 9.21
N TYR A 8 35.56 17.11 8.16
CA TYR A 8 34.53 16.59 7.28
C TYR A 8 33.79 15.49 8.05
N VAL A 9 32.83 15.87 8.91
CA VAL A 9 31.81 14.90 9.33
C VAL A 9 30.80 14.85 8.20
N LEU A 10 30.99 13.79 7.43
CA LEU A 10 30.11 13.21 6.43
C LEU A 10 28.64 13.63 6.61
N LEU A 11 28.14 14.20 5.52
CA LEU A 11 26.76 14.36 5.14
C LEU A 11 26.02 13.00 5.24
N LEU A 12 25.45 12.68 6.40
CA LEU A 12 24.47 11.60 6.56
C LEU A 12 23.06 12.17 6.32
N ILE A 13 22.85 12.71 5.11
CA ILE A 13 21.51 12.74 4.52
C ILE A 13 21.27 11.31 4.05
N VAL A 14 20.96 10.41 4.99
CA VAL A 14 20.31 9.15 4.60
C VAL A 14 18.95 9.58 4.12
N VAL A 15 18.82 9.57 2.81
CA VAL A 15 17.58 9.67 2.06
C VAL A 15 16.67 8.55 2.56
N PHE A 16 15.97 8.77 3.67
CA PHE A 16 14.91 7.88 4.16
C PHE A 16 13.63 8.17 3.37
N SER A 17 13.74 8.16 2.04
CA SER A 17 12.59 8.14 1.13
C SER A 17 12.03 6.71 1.04
N PHE A 18 12.03 5.94 2.12
CA PHE A 18 11.08 4.84 2.24
C PHE A 18 9.73 5.52 2.41
N SER A 19 9.09 5.84 1.29
CA SER A 19 7.66 6.13 1.29
C SER A 19 6.99 4.85 1.74
N ILE A 20 6.77 4.71 3.05
CA ILE A 20 6.23 3.48 3.59
C ILE A 20 4.84 3.33 2.98
N THR A 21 4.65 2.23 2.26
CA THR A 21 3.42 1.86 1.56
C THR A 21 2.26 1.70 2.55
N VAL A 22 2.56 1.35 3.81
CA VAL A 22 1.60 1.22 4.89
C VAL A 22 2.17 1.73 6.20
N TYR A 23 1.42 2.50 6.97
CA TYR A 23 1.81 2.95 8.31
C TYR A 23 0.68 2.68 9.31
N ALA A 24 1.06 2.28 10.52
CA ALA A 24 0.13 2.05 11.62
C ALA A 24 0.55 2.88 12.83
N GLU A 25 -0.38 3.64 13.39
CA GLU A 25 -0.19 4.38 14.64
C GLU A 25 -1.39 4.28 15.56
N GLU A 26 -1.12 4.27 16.86
CA GLU A 26 -2.17 4.31 17.86
C GLU A 26 -2.44 5.78 18.23
N ASN A 27 -3.69 6.21 18.12
CA ASN A 27 -4.07 7.55 18.54
C ASN A 27 -4.13 7.63 20.09
N LYS A 28 -4.38 8.83 20.62
CA LYS A 28 -4.43 9.09 22.07
C LYS A 28 -5.52 8.30 22.82
N GLU A 29 -6.48 7.72 22.11
CA GLU A 29 -7.62 6.96 22.65
C GLU A 29 -7.42 5.45 22.55
N GLY A 30 -6.26 4.99 22.06
CA GLY A 30 -5.97 3.56 21.88
C GLY A 30 -6.56 2.96 20.61
N ILE A 31 -7.00 3.80 19.65
CA ILE A 31 -7.48 3.34 18.35
C ILE A 31 -6.29 3.28 17.40
N LEU A 32 -6.08 2.11 16.79
CA LEU A 32 -5.08 1.95 15.74
C LEU A 32 -5.62 2.53 14.42
N VAL A 33 -4.93 3.53 13.90
CA VAL A 33 -5.15 4.06 12.56
C VAL A 33 -4.20 3.33 11.60
N TYR A 34 -4.77 2.67 10.60
CA TYR A 34 -4.05 1.88 9.60
C TYR A 34 -4.13 2.57 8.25
N HIS A 35 -3.04 3.22 7.84
CA HIS A 35 -2.94 3.95 6.59
C HIS A 35 -2.33 3.08 5.50
N VAL A 36 -3.01 2.97 4.37
CA VAL A 36 -2.54 2.23 3.20
C VAL A 36 -2.42 3.14 1.99
N LYS A 37 -1.25 3.12 1.37
CA LYS A 37 -0.97 3.72 0.07
C LYS A 37 -0.57 2.59 -0.87
N TYR A 38 -1.46 2.18 -1.76
CA TYR A 38 -1.15 1.11 -2.71
C TYR A 38 -0.04 1.49 -3.69
N ASP A 39 0.79 0.50 -4.01
CA ASP A 39 1.82 0.59 -5.04
C ASP A 39 1.21 0.26 -6.41
N TYR A 40 0.96 1.30 -7.21
CA TYR A 40 0.41 1.14 -8.54
C TYR A 40 1.37 0.47 -9.52
N GLU A 41 2.68 0.51 -9.30
CA GLU A 41 3.62 -0.26 -10.15
C GLU A 41 3.45 -1.77 -9.89
N ALA A 42 3.28 -2.17 -8.63
CA ALA A 42 3.00 -3.55 -8.26
C ALA A 42 1.63 -4.01 -8.80
N ILE A 43 0.60 -3.18 -8.74
CA ILE A 43 -0.72 -3.46 -9.33
C ILE A 43 -0.60 -3.63 -10.84
N ASN A 44 0.09 -2.73 -11.54
CA ASN A 44 0.29 -2.83 -12.99
C ASN A 44 1.00 -4.14 -13.36
N LYS A 45 2.02 -4.52 -12.59
CA LYS A 45 2.73 -5.79 -12.77
C LYS A 45 1.81 -6.99 -12.56
N PHE A 46 0.98 -6.98 -11.52
CA PHE A 46 -0.01 -8.02 -11.26
C PHE A 46 -1.01 -8.17 -12.42
N LEU A 47 -1.51 -7.05 -12.95
CA LEU A 47 -2.44 -7.02 -14.08
C LEU A 47 -1.79 -7.36 -15.43
N GLY A 48 -0.45 -7.48 -15.49
CA GLY A 48 0.26 -7.63 -16.76
C GLY A 48 0.04 -6.41 -17.69
N MET A 49 0.07 -5.21 -17.10
CA MET A 49 -0.12 -3.93 -17.78
C MET A 49 1.12 -3.06 -17.61
N THR A 50 1.40 -2.26 -18.63
CA THR A 50 2.28 -1.11 -18.50
C THR A 50 1.56 0.03 -17.76
N VAL A 51 2.32 0.97 -17.19
CA VAL A 51 1.76 2.17 -16.55
C VAL A 51 0.89 2.97 -17.51
N GLN A 52 1.28 3.04 -18.78
CA GLN A 52 0.56 3.77 -19.83
C GLN A 52 -0.77 3.11 -20.17
N GLU A 53 -0.79 1.78 -20.32
CA GLU A 53 -2.04 1.03 -20.55
C GLU A 53 -3.00 1.19 -19.38
N TYR A 54 -2.50 1.10 -18.15
CA TYR A 54 -3.32 1.30 -16.96
C TYR A 54 -3.92 2.71 -16.94
N ASP A 55 -3.11 3.76 -17.11
CA ASP A 55 -3.59 5.15 -17.11
C ASP A 55 -4.62 5.39 -18.22
N GLN A 56 -4.41 4.81 -19.40
CA GLN A 56 -5.35 4.94 -20.51
C GLN A 56 -6.71 4.29 -20.18
N GLU A 57 -6.73 3.08 -19.62
CA GLU A 57 -7.98 2.40 -19.25
C GLU A 57 -8.65 3.06 -18.04
N TRP A 58 -7.86 3.51 -17.06
CA TRP A 58 -8.35 4.27 -15.91
C TRP A 58 -9.04 5.57 -16.31
N ARG A 59 -8.48 6.31 -17.28
CA ARG A 59 -9.12 7.54 -17.82
C ARG A 59 -10.41 7.26 -18.59
N LYS A 60 -10.62 6.03 -19.06
CA LYS A 60 -11.87 5.59 -19.68
C LYS A 60 -12.93 5.17 -18.64
N GLY A 61 -12.62 5.24 -17.35
CA GLY A 61 -13.56 4.92 -16.27
C GLY A 61 -13.50 3.48 -15.77
N LEU A 62 -12.63 2.63 -16.33
CA LEU A 62 -12.50 1.24 -15.89
C LEU A 62 -11.88 1.16 -14.50
N SER A 63 -12.48 0.37 -13.63
CA SER A 63 -11.94 -0.02 -12.33
C SER A 63 -10.80 -1.04 -12.45
N ILE A 64 -10.12 -1.32 -11.35
CA ILE A 64 -9.07 -2.36 -11.29
C ILE A 64 -9.69 -3.72 -11.60
N ALA A 65 -10.88 -4.01 -11.07
CA ALA A 65 -11.59 -5.26 -11.33
C ALA A 65 -11.94 -5.43 -12.81
N GLU A 66 -12.44 -4.39 -13.47
CA GLU A 66 -12.77 -4.42 -14.92
C GLU A 66 -11.50 -4.54 -15.79
N MET A 67 -10.41 -3.87 -15.40
CA MET A 67 -9.12 -4.03 -16.08
C MET A 67 -8.57 -5.46 -15.94
N ALA A 68 -8.71 -6.06 -14.75
CA ALA A 68 -8.32 -7.44 -14.50
C ALA A 68 -9.15 -8.44 -15.32
N GLU A 69 -10.46 -8.24 -15.40
CA GLU A 69 -11.36 -9.07 -16.20
C GLU A 69 -10.95 -9.06 -17.68
N LYS A 70 -10.63 -7.87 -18.24
CA LYS A 70 -10.12 -7.76 -19.63
C LYS A 70 -8.80 -8.48 -19.87
N LYS A 71 -8.02 -8.70 -18.82
CA LYS A 71 -6.77 -9.47 -18.84
C LYS A 71 -6.96 -10.95 -18.55
N GLY A 72 -8.19 -11.41 -18.34
CA GLY A 72 -8.51 -12.80 -18.03
C GLY A 72 -8.18 -13.19 -16.59
N ILE A 73 -8.04 -12.22 -15.69
CA ILE A 73 -7.79 -12.45 -14.26
C ILE A 73 -9.15 -12.47 -13.56
N ALA A 74 -9.44 -13.53 -12.81
CA ALA A 74 -10.72 -13.63 -12.12
C ALA A 74 -10.77 -12.65 -10.94
N ARG A 75 -11.96 -12.10 -10.64
CA ARG A 75 -12.16 -11.18 -9.49
C ARG A 75 -11.58 -11.73 -8.18
N ARG A 76 -11.79 -13.01 -7.89
CA ARG A 76 -11.26 -13.68 -6.69
C ARG A 76 -9.72 -13.61 -6.61
N GLU A 77 -9.03 -13.63 -7.74
CA GLU A 77 -7.57 -13.50 -7.77
C GLU A 77 -7.13 -12.07 -7.46
N VAL A 78 -7.90 -11.07 -7.93
CA VAL A 78 -7.69 -9.66 -7.60
C VAL A 78 -7.89 -9.42 -6.10
N GLU A 79 -9.02 -9.87 -5.55
CA GLU A 79 -9.30 -9.81 -4.12
C GLU A 79 -8.18 -10.51 -3.31
N GLY A 80 -7.79 -11.71 -3.73
CA GLY A 80 -6.71 -12.49 -3.10
C GLY A 80 -5.37 -11.75 -3.07
N TYR A 81 -5.01 -11.04 -4.15
CA TYR A 81 -3.82 -10.19 -4.20
C TYR A 81 -3.85 -9.12 -3.11
N PHE A 82 -4.97 -8.41 -2.94
CA PHE A 82 -5.10 -7.37 -1.92
C PHE A 82 -5.18 -7.94 -0.50
N TYR A 83 -5.91 -9.04 -0.28
CA TYR A 83 -5.93 -9.72 1.03
C TYR A 83 -4.52 -10.13 1.46
N GLN A 84 -3.74 -10.71 0.55
CA GLN A 84 -2.36 -11.11 0.82
C GLN A 84 -1.49 -9.90 1.19
N PHE A 85 -1.58 -8.80 0.42
CA PHE A 85 -0.87 -7.57 0.71
C PHE A 85 -1.20 -7.02 2.10
N HIS A 86 -2.49 -6.90 2.45
CA HIS A 86 -2.91 -6.42 3.77
C HIS A 86 -2.45 -7.35 4.88
N TYR A 87 -2.57 -8.67 4.70
CA TYR A 87 -2.11 -9.64 5.67
C TYR A 87 -0.61 -9.48 5.98
N GLU A 88 0.22 -9.38 4.94
CA GLU A 88 1.67 -9.22 5.09
C GLU A 88 2.04 -7.92 5.79
N GLU A 89 1.39 -6.81 5.43
CA GLU A 89 1.62 -5.51 6.07
C GLU A 89 1.19 -5.50 7.53
N MET A 90 0.00 -6.05 7.85
CA MET A 90 -0.45 -6.22 9.23
C MET A 90 0.51 -7.09 10.04
N GLN A 91 1.05 -8.17 9.49
CA GLN A 91 2.04 -9.01 10.20
C GLN A 91 3.33 -8.23 10.51
N LYS A 92 3.78 -7.34 9.63
CA LYS A 92 4.94 -6.47 9.91
C LYS A 92 4.68 -5.58 11.12
N TRP A 93 3.48 -5.01 11.24
CA TRP A 93 3.10 -4.15 12.37
C TRP A 93 2.88 -4.92 13.67
N ARG A 94 2.34 -6.15 13.60
CA ARG A 94 2.25 -7.06 14.76
C ARG A 94 3.63 -7.43 15.28
N LYS A 95 4.57 -7.77 14.39
CA LYS A 95 5.95 -8.10 14.77
C LYS A 95 6.68 -6.93 15.42
N LYS A 96 6.36 -5.69 15.02
CA LYS A 96 6.88 -4.46 15.64
C LYS A 96 6.23 -4.13 17.00
N GLY A 97 5.16 -4.82 17.38
CA GLY A 97 4.43 -4.60 18.63
C GLY A 97 3.43 -3.44 18.60
N VAL A 98 3.27 -2.75 17.45
CA VAL A 98 2.35 -1.61 17.30
C VAL A 98 0.90 -2.09 17.11
N MET A 99 0.72 -3.24 16.46
CA MET A 99 -0.60 -3.83 16.22
C MET A 99 -0.84 -5.01 17.18
N THR A 100 -1.81 -4.85 18.09
CA THR A 100 -2.28 -5.92 18.98
C THR A 100 -3.21 -6.88 18.22
N GLU A 101 -3.54 -8.03 18.83
CA GLU A 101 -4.55 -8.94 18.25
C GLU A 101 -5.93 -8.28 18.14
N LYS A 102 -6.32 -7.47 19.13
CA LYS A 102 -7.56 -6.71 19.09
C LYS A 102 -7.59 -5.77 17.89
N HIS A 103 -6.49 -5.04 17.62
CA HIS A 103 -6.38 -4.16 16.46
C HIS A 103 -6.49 -4.96 15.15
N TYR A 104 -5.77 -6.08 15.06
CA TYR A 104 -5.79 -6.94 13.87
C TYR A 104 -7.21 -7.43 13.53
N PHE A 105 -7.94 -8.00 14.50
CA PHE A 105 -9.29 -8.49 14.25
C PHE A 105 -10.28 -7.37 13.92
N HIS A 106 -10.09 -6.18 14.48
CA HIS A 106 -10.90 -5.02 14.14
C HIS A 106 -10.73 -4.61 12.67
N LEU A 107 -9.48 -4.59 12.17
CA LEU A 107 -9.19 -4.28 10.76
C LEU A 107 -9.69 -5.37 9.81
N VAL A 108 -9.47 -6.65 10.16
CA VAL A 108 -9.92 -7.77 9.32
C VAL A 108 -11.44 -7.80 9.15
N TYR A 109 -12.21 -7.34 10.14
CA TYR A 109 -13.67 -7.32 10.07
C TYR A 109 -14.21 -6.45 8.93
N GLY A 110 -13.57 -5.32 8.62
CA GLY A 110 -13.99 -4.41 7.53
C GLY A 110 -13.21 -4.60 6.22
N LEU A 111 -12.16 -5.43 6.22
CA LEU A 111 -11.21 -5.49 5.12
C LEU A 111 -11.84 -5.95 3.79
N ALA A 112 -12.84 -6.83 3.84
CA ALA A 112 -13.52 -7.30 2.64
C ALA A 112 -14.20 -6.15 1.89
N ASP A 113 -15.01 -5.37 2.60
CA ASP A 113 -15.72 -4.22 2.04
C ASP A 113 -14.73 -3.14 1.54
N GLU A 114 -13.64 -2.90 2.28
CA GLU A 114 -12.58 -1.96 1.87
C GLU A 114 -11.90 -2.38 0.56
N ILE A 115 -11.61 -3.68 0.40
CA ILE A 115 -11.01 -4.21 -0.82
C ILE A 115 -12.00 -4.13 -1.98
N GLU A 116 -13.26 -4.53 -1.79
CA GLU A 116 -14.30 -4.43 -2.82
C GLU A 116 -14.47 -2.98 -3.29
N GLU A 117 -14.63 -2.04 -2.36
CA GLU A 117 -14.73 -0.62 -2.69
C GLU A 117 -13.49 -0.13 -3.45
N PHE A 118 -12.29 -0.53 -3.01
CA PHE A 118 -11.06 -0.10 -3.66
C PHE A 118 -10.94 -0.63 -5.10
N ILE A 119 -11.21 -1.91 -5.34
CA ILE A 119 -11.02 -2.52 -6.66
C ILE A 119 -12.10 -2.10 -7.66
N ASP A 120 -13.27 -1.66 -7.19
CA ASP A 120 -14.40 -1.21 -8.01
C ASP A 120 -14.44 0.32 -8.20
N ARG A 121 -13.70 1.08 -7.38
CA ARG A 121 -13.65 2.55 -7.48
C ARG A 121 -12.90 2.99 -8.74
N ASN A 122 -13.51 3.92 -9.48
CA ASN A 122 -12.80 4.81 -10.40
C ASN A 122 -13.55 6.15 -10.44
N PRO A 123 -12.91 7.31 -10.15
CA PRO A 123 -13.58 8.62 -10.12
C PRO A 123 -13.91 9.19 -11.51
N ASN A 124 -13.43 8.59 -12.61
CA ASN A 124 -13.66 9.03 -13.99
C ASN A 124 -14.91 8.39 -14.62
N ARG A 125 -15.66 7.57 -13.88
CA ARG A 125 -16.89 6.91 -14.36
C ARG A 125 -18.10 7.83 -14.32
#